data_AF-A0A519VH82-F1
#
_entry.id   AF-A0A519VH82-F1
#
_cell.length_a   1.000
_cell.length_b   1.000
_cell.length_c   1.000
_cell.angle_alpha   90.00
_cell.angle_beta   90.00
_cell.angle_gamma   90.00
#
_symmetry.space_group_name_H-M   'P 1'
#
loop_
_entity.id
_entity.type
_entity.pdbx_description
1 polymer ?
#
loop_
_entity_poly.entity_id
_entity_poly.type
_entity_poly.pdbx_seq_one_letter_code
_entity_poly.pdbx_strand_id
1 'polypeptide(L)'
;MVSMSLSGVTMVPAFDSSITEYTASVPYSKTETQVYGVPVDSTAVVMPSQAEPITVQLPVGEGYVGVSSKAENGDIRNYRVTIIRAGSPDATLATIGNADLTLNTSFTSSTHTYHTSVAANIENIIFWPEATNSGAVVKVNGIDRNPYAGNQVQLSFGNNNVNISVTSQDGATTLNYTINVIRKRYADAYLVNISIPNNGEINEEFNATRFDYTGNVSDSTYTGLPLKIWRS
;
A
#
# COMPACT_ATOMS: atom_id res chain seq x y z
N MET A 1 14.45 45.33 4.58
CA MET A 1 12.97 45.17 4.60
C MET A 1 12.43 45.62 5.94
N VAL A 2 11.26 46.24 5.97
CA VAL A 2 10.54 46.64 7.21
C VAL A 2 9.75 45.45 7.76
N SER A 3 9.23 44.61 6.87
CA SER A 3 8.56 43.37 7.26
C SER A 3 8.79 42.28 6.22
N MET A 4 8.76 41.05 6.71
CA MET A 4 8.59 39.84 5.93
C MET A 4 7.58 38.98 6.70
N SER A 5 6.57 38.45 6.03
CA SER A 5 5.60 37.56 6.65
C SER A 5 5.15 36.48 5.69
N LEU A 6 4.85 35.31 6.25
CA LEU A 6 4.35 34.16 5.51
C LEU A 6 2.98 33.80 6.11
N SER A 7 1.94 33.75 5.27
CA SER A 7 0.56 33.52 5.74
C SER A 7 0.43 32.21 6.51
N GLY A 8 0.03 32.30 7.78
CA GLY A 8 -0.14 31.15 8.68
C GLY A 8 1.17 30.44 9.04
N VAL A 9 2.31 31.11 8.92
CA VAL A 9 3.64 30.59 9.29
C VAL A 9 4.27 31.56 10.29
N THR A 10 4.64 31.05 11.46
CA THR A 10 5.34 31.83 12.49
C THR A 10 6.84 31.58 12.34
N MET A 11 7.58 32.61 11.95
CA MET A 11 9.04 32.55 11.83
C MET A 11 9.71 32.65 13.20
N VAL A 12 10.80 31.90 13.35
CA VAL A 12 11.68 31.88 14.52
C VAL A 12 13.12 32.11 14.03
N PRO A 13 13.81 33.15 14.51
CA PRO A 13 13.30 34.22 15.38
C PRO A 13 12.19 35.05 14.70
N ALA A 14 11.50 35.90 15.47
CA ALA A 14 10.61 36.90 14.87
C ALA A 14 11.41 37.77 13.89
N PHE A 15 10.74 38.29 12.86
CA PHE A 15 11.42 39.01 11.78
C PHE A 15 12.25 40.19 12.30
N ASP A 16 13.54 40.19 11.93
CA ASP A 16 14.47 41.28 12.15
C ASP A 16 15.29 41.48 10.87
N SER A 17 15.32 42.71 10.35
CA SER A 17 15.97 43.00 9.06
C SER A 17 17.49 42.71 9.01
N SER A 18 18.14 42.52 10.17
CA SER A 18 19.54 42.10 10.29
C SER A 18 19.73 40.59 10.24
N ILE A 19 18.67 39.81 10.45
CA ILE A 19 18.68 38.34 10.41
C ILE A 19 18.26 37.88 9.01
N THR A 20 19.10 37.06 8.40
CA THR A 20 18.87 36.51 7.05
C THR A 20 18.38 35.08 7.04
N GLU A 21 18.37 34.40 8.19
CA GLU A 21 17.96 33.00 8.31
C GLU A 21 16.89 32.82 9.39
N TYR A 22 15.83 32.10 9.01
CA TYR A 22 14.68 31.83 9.87
C TYR A 22 14.30 30.36 9.76
N THR A 23 13.66 29.86 10.81
CA THR A 23 13.00 28.55 10.82
C THR A 23 11.52 28.72 11.13
N ALA A 24 10.71 27.74 10.73
CA ALA A 24 9.31 27.64 11.12
C ALA A 24 8.87 26.18 11.07
N SER A 25 7.86 25.84 11.87
CA SER A 25 7.19 24.55 11.79
C SER A 25 5.70 24.76 11.54
N VAL A 26 5.13 23.93 10.67
CA VAL A 26 3.70 24.03 10.30
C VAL A 26 3.02 22.67 10.38
N PRO A 27 1.72 22.62 10.70
CA PRO A 27 0.98 21.36 10.72
C PRO A 27 0.88 20.76 9.32
N TYR A 28 0.63 19.46 9.26
CA TYR A 28 0.51 18.71 8.01
C TYR A 28 -0.56 19.27 7.07
N SER A 29 -1.60 19.93 7.58
CA SER A 29 -2.67 20.52 6.77
C SER A 29 -2.25 21.77 5.99
N LYS A 30 -1.10 22.39 6.34
CA LYS A 30 -0.61 23.61 5.70
C LYS A 30 0.15 23.28 4.40
N THR A 31 -0.58 23.16 3.28
CA THR A 31 0.01 22.81 1.97
C THR A 31 0.80 23.92 1.30
N GLU A 32 0.50 25.15 1.65
CA GLU A 32 1.06 26.31 0.99
C GLU A 32 1.10 27.51 1.93
N THR A 33 1.86 28.52 1.53
CA THR A 33 1.89 29.82 2.20
C THR A 33 2.02 30.93 1.17
N GLN A 34 1.52 32.10 1.54
CA GLN A 34 1.66 33.33 0.78
C GLN A 34 2.78 34.16 1.38
N VAL A 35 3.71 34.61 0.54
CA VAL A 35 4.89 35.37 0.95
C VAL A 35 4.65 36.86 0.75
N TYR A 36 4.85 37.64 1.81
CA TYR A 36 4.78 39.09 1.80
C TYR A 36 6.11 39.67 2.25
N GLY A 37 6.55 40.73 1.58
CA GLY A 37 7.71 41.50 2.00
C GLY A 37 7.51 42.97 1.69
N VAL A 38 7.88 43.83 2.64
CA VAL A 38 7.83 45.29 2.47
C VAL A 38 9.27 45.81 2.54
N PRO A 39 9.80 46.41 1.47
CA PRO A 39 11.15 46.98 1.50
C PRO A 39 11.18 48.22 2.42
N VAL A 40 12.38 48.60 2.87
CA VAL A 40 12.57 49.85 3.65
C VAL A 40 12.43 51.06 2.74
N ASP A 41 13.01 50.98 1.55
CA ASP A 41 12.90 51.98 0.52
C ASP A 41 11.81 51.58 -0.48
N SER A 42 10.91 52.49 -0.83
CA SER A 42 9.90 52.29 -1.86
C SER A 42 10.48 52.05 -3.26
N THR A 43 11.74 52.42 -3.53
CA THR A 43 12.42 52.15 -4.81
C THR A 43 13.04 50.76 -4.87
N ALA A 44 13.18 50.06 -3.73
CA ALA A 44 13.75 48.72 -3.71
C ALA A 44 12.75 47.67 -4.22
N VAL A 45 13.30 46.63 -4.86
CA VAL A 45 12.54 45.53 -5.43
C VAL A 45 12.54 44.33 -4.51
N VAL A 46 11.36 43.83 -4.16
CA VAL A 46 11.21 42.57 -3.44
C VAL A 46 10.91 41.43 -4.41
N MET A 47 11.64 40.33 -4.26
CA MET A 47 11.43 39.09 -4.99
C MET A 47 11.08 37.97 -3.99
N PRO A 48 10.12 37.09 -4.31
CA PRO A 48 9.49 37.01 -5.62
C PRO A 48 8.33 38.03 -5.84
N SER A 49 7.93 38.83 -4.85
CA SER A 49 6.74 39.72 -4.92
C SER A 49 7.03 41.20 -4.61
N GLN A 50 6.50 42.10 -5.45
CA GLN A 50 6.50 43.57 -5.25
C GLN A 50 5.13 44.15 -4.81
N ALA A 51 4.01 43.48 -5.12
CA ALA A 51 2.66 44.02 -4.94
C ALA A 51 1.59 42.97 -4.59
N GLU A 52 1.68 41.75 -5.13
CA GLU A 52 0.78 40.65 -4.80
C GLU A 52 1.53 39.47 -4.19
N PRO A 53 1.00 38.83 -3.13
CA PRO A 53 1.67 37.70 -2.51
C PRO A 53 1.83 36.54 -3.50
N ILE A 54 2.96 35.86 -3.40
CA ILE A 54 3.17 34.62 -4.16
C ILE A 54 2.88 33.43 -3.27
N THR A 55 2.10 32.49 -3.82
CA THR A 55 1.83 31.20 -3.20
C THR A 55 3.00 30.25 -3.44
N VAL A 56 3.55 29.73 -2.35
CA VAL A 56 4.60 28.72 -2.36
C VAL A 56 4.04 27.43 -1.77
N GLN A 57 4.15 26.32 -2.52
CA GLN A 57 3.81 25.00 -2.02
C GLN A 57 4.87 24.52 -1.03
N LEU A 58 4.42 23.96 0.09
CA LEU A 58 5.27 23.45 1.16
C LEU A 58 5.37 21.93 1.05
N PRO A 59 6.53 21.34 0.72
CA PRO A 59 6.71 19.90 0.77
C PRO A 59 6.57 19.41 2.21
N VAL A 60 6.21 18.14 2.40
CA VAL A 60 6.32 17.49 3.72
C VAL A 60 7.80 17.36 4.08
N GLY A 61 8.12 17.57 5.36
CA GLY A 61 9.50 17.67 5.83
C GLY A 61 10.06 19.08 5.61
N GLU A 62 11.36 19.17 5.35
CA GLU A 62 12.06 20.43 5.21
C GLU A 62 11.90 21.04 3.80
N GLY A 63 11.44 22.28 3.75
CA GLY A 63 11.36 23.11 2.54
C GLY A 63 11.90 24.52 2.78
N TYR A 64 12.12 25.27 1.71
CA TYR A 64 12.71 26.61 1.78
C TYR A 64 11.90 27.64 1.04
N VAL A 65 11.76 28.81 1.66
CA VAL A 65 11.25 30.02 1.01
C VAL A 65 12.35 31.06 1.00
N GLY A 66 12.78 31.44 -0.20
CA GLY A 66 13.73 32.54 -0.40
C GLY A 66 12.99 33.83 -0.67
N VAL A 67 13.40 34.91 0.00
CA VAL A 67 12.92 36.27 -0.24
C VAL A 67 14.13 37.18 -0.44
N SER A 68 14.15 37.97 -1.50
CA SER A 68 15.27 38.87 -1.79
C SER A 68 14.78 40.31 -1.82
N SER A 69 15.57 41.24 -1.28
CA SER A 69 15.34 42.68 -1.38
C SER A 69 16.53 43.29 -2.12
N LYS A 70 16.28 43.87 -3.29
CA LYS A 70 17.28 44.54 -4.11
C LYS A 70 17.11 46.05 -4.02
N ALA A 71 18.12 46.76 -3.51
CA ALA A 71 18.13 48.21 -3.47
C ALA A 71 18.40 48.83 -4.86
N GLU A 72 18.08 50.11 -5.01
CA GLU A 72 18.26 50.86 -6.27
C GLU A 72 19.73 50.90 -6.73
N ASN A 73 20.67 50.94 -5.79
CA ASN A 73 22.11 50.88 -6.06
C ASN A 73 22.60 49.49 -6.52
N GLY A 74 21.72 48.48 -6.54
CA GLY A 74 22.02 47.12 -6.96
C GLY A 74 22.33 46.14 -5.83
N ASP A 75 22.49 46.59 -4.58
CA ASP A 75 22.75 45.71 -3.44
C ASP A 75 21.57 44.76 -3.20
N ILE A 76 21.86 43.48 -2.95
CA ILE A 76 20.83 42.47 -2.70
C ILE A 76 21.01 41.89 -1.31
N ARG A 77 19.93 41.87 -0.53
CA ARG A 77 19.86 41.13 0.74
C ARG A 77 18.89 39.96 0.60
N ASN A 78 19.40 38.75 0.84
CA ASN A 78 18.65 37.50 0.74
C ASN A 78 18.23 37.04 2.13
N TYR A 79 16.96 36.66 2.27
CA TYR A 79 16.37 36.06 3.45
C TYR A 79 15.95 34.64 3.09
N ARG A 80 16.19 33.70 4.00
CA ARG A 80 15.83 32.29 3.85
C ARG A 80 14.98 31.86 5.04
N VAL A 81 13.81 31.32 4.76
CA VAL A 81 12.95 30.69 5.75
C VAL A 81 12.95 29.18 5.51
N THR A 82 13.48 28.43 6.46
CA THR A 82 13.40 26.96 6.49
C THR A 82 12.10 26.56 7.15
N ILE A 83 11.22 25.90 6.41
CA ILE A 83 9.90 25.50 6.90
C ILE A 83 9.87 23.99 7.00
N ILE A 84 9.61 23.47 8.20
CA ILE A 84 9.42 22.04 8.45
C ILE A 84 7.92 21.78 8.55
N ARG A 85 7.35 21.12 7.54
CA ARG A 85 5.95 20.70 7.54
C ARG A 85 5.83 19.27 8.06
N ALA A 86 4.98 19.07 9.06
CA ALA A 86 4.70 17.73 9.59
C ALA A 86 4.07 16.80 8.53
N GLY A 87 4.34 15.50 8.63
CA GLY A 87 3.62 14.48 7.86
C GLY A 87 2.19 14.28 8.37
N SER A 88 1.33 13.71 7.52
CA SER A 88 -0.02 13.31 7.94
C SER A 88 0.03 12.16 8.98
N PRO A 89 -0.77 12.22 10.06
CA PRO A 89 -0.90 11.13 11.03
C PRO A 89 -1.85 10.00 10.56
N ASP A 90 -2.47 10.14 9.39
CA ASP A 90 -3.42 9.16 8.87
C ASP A 90 -2.70 7.87 8.42
N ALA A 91 -2.94 6.80 9.17
CA ALA A 91 -2.44 5.45 8.92
C ALA A 91 -3.54 4.49 8.43
N THR A 92 -4.65 4.99 7.87
CA THR A 92 -5.76 4.14 7.44
C THR A 92 -5.62 3.63 6.01
N LEU A 93 -6.21 2.47 5.70
CA LEU A 93 -6.43 2.00 4.32
C LEU A 93 -7.71 2.61 3.73
N ALA A 94 -7.64 3.03 2.47
CA ALA A 94 -8.78 3.32 1.62
C ALA A 94 -9.36 2.03 1.00
N THR A 95 -8.52 1.04 0.71
CA THR A 95 -8.93 -0.29 0.24
C THR A 95 -7.87 -1.35 0.51
N ILE A 96 -8.29 -2.61 0.68
CA ILE A 96 -7.42 -3.80 0.71
C ILE A 96 -6.95 -4.18 -0.71
N GLY A 97 -7.69 -3.75 -1.73
CA GLY A 97 -7.33 -3.92 -3.14
C GLY A 97 -7.29 -5.37 -3.61
N ASN A 98 -8.42 -6.05 -3.60
CA ASN A 98 -8.57 -7.30 -4.34
C ASN A 98 -10.05 -7.49 -4.70
N ALA A 99 -10.38 -7.38 -5.99
CA ALA A 99 -11.76 -7.44 -6.46
C ALA A 99 -12.32 -8.88 -6.49
N ASP A 100 -11.44 -9.88 -6.55
CA ASP A 100 -11.80 -11.30 -6.64
C ASP A 100 -12.09 -11.92 -5.26
N LEU A 101 -11.69 -11.23 -4.19
CA LEU A 101 -11.93 -11.62 -2.81
C LEU A 101 -13.25 -11.06 -2.30
N THR A 102 -14.19 -11.96 -2.02
CA THR A 102 -15.38 -11.60 -1.24
C THR A 102 -15.06 -11.70 0.25
N LEU A 103 -14.99 -10.55 0.91
CA LEU A 103 -14.83 -10.46 2.37
C LEU A 103 -16.16 -10.74 3.08
N ASN A 104 -16.10 -11.16 4.35
CA ASN A 104 -17.26 -11.40 5.19
C ASN A 104 -18.12 -10.15 5.44
N THR A 105 -17.53 -8.96 5.33
CA THR A 105 -18.19 -7.66 5.39
C THR A 105 -17.54 -6.71 4.39
N SER A 106 -18.27 -5.66 3.98
CA SER A 106 -17.69 -4.59 3.16
C SER A 106 -16.48 -3.96 3.85
N PHE A 107 -15.49 -3.55 3.06
CA PHE A 107 -14.30 -2.88 3.59
C PHE A 107 -14.68 -1.53 4.26
N THR A 108 -14.12 -1.27 5.44
CA THR A 108 -14.18 0.01 6.13
C THR A 108 -12.82 0.25 6.80
N SER A 109 -12.34 1.49 6.80
CA SER A 109 -11.04 1.83 7.39
C SER A 109 -10.95 1.55 8.90
N SER A 110 -12.10 1.46 9.59
CA SER A 110 -12.20 1.16 11.02
C SER A 110 -12.22 -0.33 11.36
N THR A 111 -12.48 -1.21 10.40
CA THR A 111 -12.47 -2.66 10.62
C THR A 111 -11.09 -3.21 10.28
N HIS A 112 -10.46 -3.85 11.26
CA HIS A 112 -9.07 -4.30 11.18
C HIS A 112 -8.93 -5.81 10.98
N THR A 113 -10.05 -6.55 10.92
CA THR A 113 -10.02 -8.00 10.75
C THR A 113 -11.13 -8.45 9.81
N TYR A 114 -10.75 -9.21 8.80
CA TYR A 114 -11.63 -9.76 7.77
C TYR A 114 -11.40 -11.25 7.62
N HIS A 115 -12.42 -11.93 7.12
CA HIS A 115 -12.43 -13.35 6.86
C HIS A 115 -12.95 -13.59 5.45
N THR A 116 -12.38 -14.60 4.79
CA THR A 116 -12.78 -15.01 3.44
C THR A 116 -12.36 -16.47 3.21
N SER A 117 -12.89 -17.08 2.16
CA SER A 117 -12.48 -18.41 1.74
C SER A 117 -12.36 -18.48 0.23
N VAL A 118 -11.36 -19.23 -0.25
CA VAL A 118 -11.12 -19.45 -1.68
C VAL A 118 -11.15 -20.93 -2.02
N ALA A 119 -11.41 -21.25 -3.28
CA ALA A 119 -11.41 -22.61 -3.78
C ALA A 119 -10.01 -23.26 -3.69
N ALA A 120 -9.97 -24.59 -3.74
CA ALA A 120 -8.75 -25.37 -3.58
C ALA A 120 -7.68 -25.08 -4.65
N ASN A 121 -8.10 -24.73 -5.87
CA ASN A 121 -7.22 -24.41 -7.00
C ASN A 121 -6.62 -22.99 -6.95
N ILE A 122 -7.05 -22.14 -6.00
CA ILE A 122 -6.50 -20.79 -5.84
C ILE A 122 -5.27 -20.87 -4.94
N GLU A 123 -4.10 -20.84 -5.56
CA GLU A 123 -2.82 -20.98 -4.85
C GLU A 123 -2.22 -19.65 -4.42
N ASN A 124 -2.59 -18.57 -5.09
CA ASN A 124 -2.03 -17.24 -4.89
C ASN A 124 -3.14 -16.20 -4.96
N ILE A 125 -2.99 -15.12 -4.19
CA ILE A 125 -3.82 -13.93 -4.23
C ILE A 125 -2.92 -12.71 -4.35
N ILE A 126 -3.28 -11.75 -5.18
CA ILE A 126 -2.55 -10.49 -5.32
C ILE A 126 -3.32 -9.37 -4.61
N PHE A 127 -2.69 -8.72 -3.65
CA PHE A 127 -3.26 -7.57 -2.94
C PHE A 127 -2.74 -6.25 -3.53
N TRP A 128 -3.62 -5.27 -3.66
CA TRP A 128 -3.39 -3.91 -4.16
C TRP A 128 -3.80 -2.87 -3.12
N PRO A 129 -3.35 -2.98 -1.86
CA PRO A 129 -3.84 -2.10 -0.82
C PRO A 129 -3.51 -0.65 -1.15
N GLU A 130 -4.37 0.27 -0.75
CA GLU A 130 -4.16 1.70 -0.92
C GLU A 130 -4.42 2.40 0.41
N ALA A 131 -3.46 3.20 0.86
CA ALA A 131 -3.63 4.03 2.03
C ALA A 131 -4.52 5.23 1.70
N THR A 132 -5.31 5.68 2.68
CA THR A 132 -6.12 6.91 2.56
C THR A 132 -5.23 8.12 2.31
N ASN A 133 -4.07 8.17 2.97
CA ASN A 133 -3.03 9.16 2.71
C ASN A 133 -1.93 8.57 1.80
N SER A 134 -1.68 9.20 0.65
CA SER A 134 -0.67 8.75 -0.32
C SER A 134 0.77 8.84 0.17
N GLY A 135 1.03 9.58 1.25
CA GLY A 135 2.32 9.64 1.93
C GLY A 135 2.55 8.54 2.97
N ALA A 136 1.54 7.73 3.27
CA ALA A 136 1.68 6.60 4.20
C ALA A 136 2.42 5.42 3.55
N VAL A 137 3.15 4.66 4.37
CA VAL A 137 3.88 3.46 3.94
C VAL A 137 3.02 2.24 4.17
N VAL A 138 2.75 1.48 3.11
CA VAL A 138 1.96 0.24 3.17
C VAL A 138 2.86 -0.97 2.94
N LYS A 139 2.69 -2.01 3.76
CA LYS A 139 3.34 -3.31 3.59
C LYS A 139 2.33 -4.45 3.65
N VAL A 140 2.53 -5.48 2.84
CA VAL A 140 1.76 -6.74 2.86
C VAL A 140 2.70 -7.86 3.30
N ASN A 141 2.38 -8.53 4.40
CA ASN A 141 3.23 -9.52 5.07
C ASN A 141 4.66 -9.02 5.30
N GLY A 142 4.80 -7.75 5.67
CA GLY A 142 6.09 -7.10 5.92
C GLY A 142 6.85 -6.65 4.66
N ILE A 143 6.35 -6.95 3.46
CA ILE A 143 6.94 -6.52 2.18
C ILE A 143 6.29 -5.23 1.70
N ASP A 144 7.08 -4.26 1.24
CA ASP A 144 6.57 -2.99 0.72
C ASP A 144 5.53 -3.19 -0.38
N ARG A 145 4.53 -2.32 -0.40
CA ARG A 145 3.50 -2.30 -1.44
C ARG A 145 4.14 -2.15 -2.81
N ASN A 146 3.79 -3.04 -3.74
CA ASN A 146 4.18 -2.90 -5.14
C ASN A 146 3.01 -2.27 -5.94
N PRO A 147 3.08 -0.98 -6.33
CA PRO A 147 2.00 -0.32 -7.04
C PRO A 147 1.83 -0.76 -8.50
N TYR A 148 2.75 -1.56 -9.04
CA TYR A 148 2.74 -1.99 -10.45
C TYR A 148 2.30 -3.44 -10.64
N ALA A 149 2.67 -4.33 -9.71
CA ALA A 149 2.36 -5.76 -9.79
C ALA A 149 1.45 -6.25 -8.64
N GLY A 150 1.21 -5.41 -7.64
CA GLY A 150 0.59 -5.82 -6.38
C GLY A 150 1.49 -6.75 -5.56
N ASN A 151 1.00 -7.15 -4.39
CA ASN A 151 1.68 -8.04 -3.48
C ASN A 151 1.06 -9.42 -3.56
N GLN A 152 1.74 -10.35 -4.24
CA GLN A 152 1.31 -11.74 -4.31
C GLN A 152 1.56 -12.44 -2.97
N VAL A 153 0.53 -13.16 -2.49
CA VAL A 153 0.57 -14.01 -1.30
C VAL A 153 0.23 -15.43 -1.72
N GLN A 154 1.16 -16.35 -1.47
CA GLN A 154 0.95 -17.78 -1.66
C GLN A 154 0.15 -18.36 -0.50
N LEU A 155 -0.83 -19.21 -0.82
CA LEU A 155 -1.74 -19.82 0.13
C LEU A 155 -1.43 -21.31 0.34
N SER A 156 -1.31 -21.72 1.59
CA SER A 156 -1.40 -23.11 2.01
C SER A 156 -2.87 -23.53 2.19
N PHE A 157 -3.16 -24.82 2.10
CA PHE A 157 -4.50 -25.32 2.47
C PHE A 157 -4.82 -24.99 3.93
N GLY A 158 -6.07 -24.62 4.20
CA GLY A 158 -6.51 -24.17 5.51
C GLY A 158 -6.34 -22.67 5.70
N ASN A 159 -6.05 -22.26 6.94
CA ASN A 159 -6.00 -20.84 7.31
C ASN A 159 -4.68 -20.19 6.88
N ASN A 160 -4.77 -19.05 6.22
CA ASN A 160 -3.65 -18.18 5.86
C ASN A 160 -3.94 -16.80 6.43
N ASN A 161 -3.02 -16.26 7.22
CA ASN A 161 -3.14 -14.90 7.74
C ASN A 161 -2.34 -13.95 6.84
N VAL A 162 -3.05 -12.97 6.26
CA VAL A 162 -2.43 -11.87 5.52
C VAL A 162 -2.50 -10.62 6.38
N ASN A 163 -1.33 -10.06 6.70
CA ASN A 163 -1.22 -8.82 7.44
C ASN A 163 -0.88 -7.67 6.50
N ILE A 164 -1.70 -6.62 6.49
CA ILE A 164 -1.43 -5.38 5.78
C ILE A 164 -1.20 -4.29 6.82
N SER A 165 0.04 -3.81 6.93
CA SER A 165 0.40 -2.74 7.85
C SER A 165 0.47 -1.41 7.10
N VAL A 166 -0.11 -0.36 7.67
CA VAL A 166 -0.01 1.01 7.16
C VAL A 166 0.63 1.86 8.24
N THR A 167 1.73 2.53 7.90
CA THR A 167 2.40 3.50 8.78
C THR A 167 2.14 4.90 8.25
N SER A 168 1.66 5.80 9.11
CA SER A 168 1.36 7.19 8.77
C SER A 168 2.59 7.90 8.20
N GLN A 169 2.35 8.97 7.44
CA GLN A 169 3.43 9.74 6.80
C GLN A 169 4.37 10.41 7.82
N ASP A 170 3.88 10.75 9.01
CA ASP A 170 4.71 11.24 10.13
C ASP A 170 5.47 10.13 10.87
N GLY A 171 5.23 8.86 10.55
CA GLY A 171 5.85 7.70 11.17
C GLY A 171 5.36 7.39 12.59
N ALA A 172 4.41 8.15 13.14
CA ALA A 172 4.01 8.03 14.54
C ALA A 172 2.97 6.92 14.78
N THR A 173 2.18 6.56 13.77
CA THR A 173 1.08 5.60 13.90
C THR A 173 1.23 4.47 12.90
N THR A 174 1.06 3.22 13.37
CA THR A 174 0.94 2.05 12.49
C THR A 174 -0.37 1.32 12.78
N LEU A 175 -1.20 1.14 11.77
CA LEU A 175 -2.42 0.31 11.83
C LEU A 175 -2.22 -0.99 11.05
N ASN A 176 -2.83 -2.06 11.54
CA ASN A 176 -2.72 -3.41 10.97
C ASN A 176 -4.10 -3.94 10.58
N TYR A 177 -4.25 -4.31 9.31
CA TYR A 177 -5.42 -4.98 8.78
C TYR A 177 -5.10 -6.45 8.57
N THR A 178 -5.88 -7.33 9.18
CA THR A 178 -5.70 -8.78 9.13
C THR A 178 -6.77 -9.40 8.23
N ILE A 179 -6.36 -10.17 7.23
CA ILE A 179 -7.26 -10.94 6.37
C ILE A 179 -6.98 -12.42 6.58
N ASN A 180 -7.91 -13.11 7.22
CA ASN A 180 -7.88 -14.56 7.39
C ASN A 180 -8.49 -15.22 6.15
N VAL A 181 -7.65 -15.83 5.32
CA VAL A 181 -8.03 -16.51 4.08
C VAL A 181 -8.01 -18.02 4.30
N ILE A 182 -9.17 -18.66 4.20
CA ILE A 182 -9.28 -20.12 4.23
C ILE A 182 -9.20 -20.67 2.80
N ARG A 183 -8.08 -21.28 2.41
CA ARG A 183 -8.00 -22.07 1.18
C ARG A 183 -8.61 -23.44 1.41
N LYS A 184 -9.73 -23.73 0.76
CA LYS A 184 -10.44 -25.02 0.88
C LYS A 184 -9.58 -26.18 0.38
N ARG A 185 -9.77 -27.39 0.91
CA ARG A 185 -9.21 -28.62 0.33
C ARG A 185 -10.12 -29.14 -0.79
N TYR A 186 -9.57 -29.91 -1.71
CA TYR A 186 -10.39 -30.68 -2.65
C TYR A 186 -11.30 -31.63 -1.87
N ALA A 187 -12.58 -31.63 -2.20
CA ALA A 187 -13.58 -32.53 -1.62
C ALA A 187 -13.88 -33.73 -2.53
N ASP A 188 -13.42 -33.68 -3.78
CA ASP A 188 -13.56 -34.77 -4.74
C ASP A 188 -12.49 -35.83 -4.49
N ALA A 189 -12.94 -37.06 -4.23
CA ALA A 189 -12.11 -38.23 -4.04
C ALA A 189 -12.36 -39.31 -5.10
N TYR A 190 -13.14 -38.99 -6.14
CA TYR A 190 -13.44 -39.91 -7.23
C TYR A 190 -12.19 -40.22 -8.05
N LEU A 191 -12.10 -41.47 -8.51
CA LEU A 191 -11.07 -41.87 -9.47
C LEU A 191 -11.40 -41.30 -10.85
N VAL A 192 -10.39 -41.10 -11.69
CA VAL A 192 -10.57 -40.72 -13.11
C VAL A 192 -10.56 -41.94 -14.03
N ASN A 193 -10.00 -43.06 -13.56
CA ASN A 193 -9.96 -44.32 -14.28
C ASN A 193 -9.62 -45.48 -13.32
N ILE A 194 -9.96 -46.70 -13.72
CA ILE A 194 -9.49 -47.95 -13.14
C ILE A 194 -8.96 -48.84 -14.26
N SER A 195 -7.82 -49.49 -14.04
CA SER A 195 -7.23 -50.41 -15.02
C SER A 195 -6.68 -51.64 -14.33
N ILE A 196 -6.80 -52.79 -14.97
CA ILE A 196 -6.10 -54.00 -14.54
C ILE A 196 -4.76 -54.07 -15.30
N PRO A 197 -3.60 -54.08 -14.61
CA PRO A 197 -2.31 -54.23 -15.26
C PRO A 197 -2.18 -55.56 -16.02
N ASN A 198 -1.19 -55.66 -16.92
CA ASN A 198 -0.82 -56.91 -17.62
C ASN A 198 -1.97 -57.51 -18.47
N ASN A 199 -2.56 -56.71 -19.35
CA ASN A 199 -3.61 -57.10 -20.30
C ASN A 199 -4.90 -57.62 -19.63
N GLY A 200 -5.23 -57.12 -18.44
CA GLY A 200 -6.56 -57.33 -17.87
C GLY A 200 -7.56 -56.30 -18.43
N GLU A 201 -8.79 -56.72 -18.64
CA GLU A 201 -9.88 -55.86 -19.10
C GLU A 201 -10.92 -55.69 -18.00
N ILE A 202 -11.36 -54.45 -17.77
CA ILE A 202 -12.52 -54.17 -16.93
C ILE A 202 -13.77 -54.41 -17.76
N ASN A 203 -14.72 -55.17 -17.23
CA ASN A 203 -15.93 -55.56 -17.96
C ASN A 203 -16.93 -54.41 -18.12
N GLU A 204 -16.87 -53.41 -17.24
CA GLU A 204 -17.78 -52.27 -17.22
C GLU A 204 -17.12 -50.95 -17.64
N GLU A 205 -17.89 -50.05 -18.24
CA GLU A 205 -17.43 -48.68 -18.49
C GLU A 205 -17.10 -47.99 -17.15
N PHE A 206 -15.98 -47.25 -17.12
CA PHE A 206 -15.61 -46.52 -15.91
C PHE A 206 -16.65 -45.45 -15.57
N ASN A 207 -17.01 -45.39 -14.29
CA ASN A 207 -17.97 -44.47 -13.72
C ASN A 207 -17.54 -44.17 -12.27
N ALA A 208 -17.19 -42.92 -12.01
CA ALA A 208 -16.72 -42.45 -10.72
C ALA A 208 -17.64 -42.81 -9.52
N THR A 209 -18.95 -42.96 -9.73
CA THR A 209 -19.91 -43.26 -8.65
C THR A 209 -20.18 -44.75 -8.45
N ARG A 210 -19.54 -45.61 -9.25
CA ARG A 210 -19.61 -47.07 -9.12
C ARG A 210 -18.44 -47.57 -8.27
N PHE A 211 -18.75 -48.37 -7.27
CA PHE A 211 -17.75 -48.87 -6.31
C PHE A 211 -17.31 -50.33 -6.56
N ASP A 212 -18.04 -51.07 -7.40
CA ASP A 212 -17.77 -52.47 -7.70
C ASP A 212 -17.50 -52.67 -9.18
N TYR A 213 -16.35 -53.24 -9.52
CA TYR A 213 -15.95 -53.56 -10.89
C TYR A 213 -15.56 -55.03 -10.99
N THR A 214 -15.88 -55.64 -12.13
CA THR A 214 -15.38 -56.96 -12.49
C THR A 214 -14.38 -56.82 -13.64
N GLY A 215 -13.43 -57.75 -13.72
CA GLY A 215 -12.50 -57.75 -14.84
C GLY A 215 -11.91 -59.12 -15.09
N ASN A 216 -11.53 -59.32 -16.34
CA ASN A 216 -10.92 -60.56 -16.80
C ASN A 216 -9.41 -60.37 -16.83
N VAL A 217 -8.68 -61.41 -16.44
CA VAL A 217 -7.22 -61.46 -16.53
C VAL A 217 -6.86 -62.71 -17.32
N SER A 218 -5.86 -62.58 -18.19
CA SER A 218 -5.33 -63.73 -18.92
C SER A 218 -4.71 -64.74 -17.95
N ASP A 219 -4.89 -66.04 -18.21
CA ASP A 219 -4.52 -67.17 -17.32
C ASP A 219 -2.99 -67.36 -17.15
N SER A 220 -2.17 -66.39 -17.57
CA SER A 220 -0.72 -66.45 -17.47
C SER A 220 -0.23 -65.99 -16.09
N THR A 221 -0.23 -66.92 -15.14
CA THR A 221 0.60 -66.96 -13.91
C THR A 221 0.85 -65.61 -13.20
N TYR A 222 -0.16 -65.04 -12.56
CA TYR A 222 0.03 -64.02 -11.53
C TYR A 222 -0.76 -64.36 -10.28
N THR A 223 -0.09 -64.76 -9.20
CA THR A 223 -0.69 -65.06 -7.88
C THR A 223 -0.95 -63.80 -7.04
N GLY A 224 -1.00 -62.61 -7.65
CA GLY A 224 -1.30 -61.36 -6.98
C GLY A 224 -1.39 -60.20 -7.97
N LEU A 225 -2.55 -59.56 -8.05
CA LEU A 225 -2.76 -58.31 -8.79
C LEU A 225 -2.35 -57.14 -7.88
N PRO A 226 -1.26 -56.42 -8.15
CA PRO A 226 -1.02 -55.16 -7.48
C PRO A 226 -1.97 -54.10 -8.08
N LEU A 227 -3.03 -53.74 -7.35
CA LEU A 227 -3.83 -52.55 -7.66
C LEU A 227 -2.92 -51.31 -7.54
N LYS A 228 -2.58 -50.69 -8.67
CA LYS A 228 -1.95 -49.35 -8.67
C LYS A 228 -3.03 -48.29 -8.75
N ILE A 229 -3.26 -47.61 -7.62
CA ILE A 229 -4.15 -46.45 -7.51
C ILE A 229 -3.33 -45.21 -7.84
N TRP A 230 -3.73 -44.43 -8.84
CA TRP A 230 -3.16 -43.10 -9.10
C TRP A 230 -4.09 -42.03 -8.54
N ARG A 231 -3.51 -41.03 -7.86
CA ARG A 231 -4.18 -39.78 -7.48
C ARG A 231 -3.64 -38.67 -8.38
N SER A 232 -4.52 -37.86 -8.97
CA SER A 232 -4.18 -36.59 -9.63
C SER A 232 -4.17 -35.46 -8.62
#